data_AF-A0AB38H8V1-F1
#
_entry.id   AF-A0AB38H8V1-F1
#
_cell.length_a   1.000
_cell.length_b   1.000
_cell.length_c   1.000
_cell.angle_alpha   90.00
_cell.angle_beta   90.00
_cell.angle_gamma   90.00
#
_symmetry.space_group_name_H-M   'P 1'
#
loop_
_entity.id
_entity.type
_entity.pdbx_description
1 polymer ?
#
loop_
_entity_poly.entity_id
_entity_poly.type
_entity_poly.pdbx_seq_one_letter_code
_entity_poly.pdbx_strand_id
1 'polypeptide(L)'
;MLKFTELLSPENIRQGLVCTSKKRAFEIISCLVAKQLSEQNKDVENAEDIDLQDTETLCVDCLFSREKLGNSSLGNGLAMPKGRLPLGNKPIAVFLQLNAPLEYDAPDHREVDLVFALLAPTEHCSNLVQELPDLVERLKDKSLVKQLRNAQSAEEIWQIFQFADTHAEHELAELQMAEQQNVAEQKEEE
;
A
#
# COMPACT_ATOMS: atom_id res chain seq x y z
N MET A 1 6.75 -6.00 11.87
CA MET A 1 5.45 -6.03 11.18
C MET A 1 5.04 -4.62 10.84
N LEU A 2 5.20 -4.28 9.57
CA LEU A 2 4.81 -3.00 9.01
C LEU A 2 3.28 -2.86 8.94
N LYS A 3 2.75 -1.72 9.41
CA LYS A 3 1.30 -1.45 9.40
C LYS A 3 0.85 -0.78 8.11
N PHE A 4 -0.39 -1.01 7.68
CA PHE A 4 -0.99 -0.28 6.56
C PHE A 4 -1.08 1.21 6.90
N THR A 5 -1.47 1.54 8.13
CA THR A 5 -1.67 2.91 8.62
C THR A 5 -0.37 3.67 8.91
N GLU A 6 0.78 3.01 8.87
CA GLU A 6 2.10 3.67 8.87
C GLU A 6 2.51 4.15 7.47
N LEU A 7 1.97 3.51 6.43
CA LEU A 7 2.27 3.80 5.02
C LEU A 7 1.20 4.68 4.38
N LEU A 8 -0.06 4.43 4.70
CA LEU A 8 -1.25 5.06 4.12
C LEU A 8 -1.75 6.17 5.05
N SER A 9 -2.27 7.25 4.48
CA SER A 9 -3.00 8.28 5.22
C SER A 9 -4.41 8.46 4.63
N PRO A 10 -5.39 9.00 5.39
CA PRO A 10 -6.75 9.24 4.91
C PRO A 10 -6.80 10.07 3.61
N GLU A 11 -5.90 11.04 3.46
CA GLU A 11 -5.82 11.95 2.31
C GLU A 11 -5.42 11.23 1.01
N ASN A 12 -4.84 10.04 1.13
CA ASN A 12 -4.39 9.18 0.04
C ASN A 12 -5.39 8.06 -0.31
N ILE A 13 -6.59 8.09 0.26
CA ILE A 13 -7.66 7.15 -0.07
C ILE A 13 -8.64 7.78 -1.06
N ARG A 14 -8.96 7.08 -2.14
CA ARG A 14 -10.04 7.46 -3.06
C ARG A 14 -11.03 6.32 -3.21
N GLN A 15 -12.28 6.61 -2.87
CA GLN A 15 -13.41 5.69 -2.95
C GLN A 15 -14.20 5.95 -4.24
N GLY A 16 -14.76 4.88 -4.83
CA GLY A 16 -15.69 4.99 -5.96
C GLY A 16 -15.13 5.68 -7.20
N LEU A 17 -13.81 5.60 -7.42
CA LEU A 17 -13.15 6.31 -8.50
C LEU A 17 -13.54 5.71 -9.86
N VAL A 18 -13.84 6.56 -10.84
CA VAL A 18 -13.98 6.16 -12.23
C VAL A 18 -12.63 6.35 -12.91
N CYS A 19 -11.98 5.25 -13.26
CA CYS A 19 -10.68 5.24 -13.92
C CYS A 19 -10.73 4.34 -15.14
N THR A 20 -10.37 4.87 -16.30
CA THR A 20 -10.56 4.20 -17.60
C THR A 20 -9.30 3.51 -18.12
N SER A 21 -8.17 3.65 -17.44
CA SER A 21 -6.92 3.00 -17.85
C SER A 21 -5.91 2.92 -16.72
N LYS A 22 -5.00 1.95 -16.84
CA LYS A 22 -3.83 1.81 -15.95
C LYS A 22 -2.99 3.08 -15.88
N LYS A 23 -2.77 3.75 -17.01
CA LYS A 23 -2.07 5.04 -17.08
C LYS A 23 -2.76 6.08 -16.21
N ARG A 24 -4.08 6.20 -16.34
CA ARG A 24 -4.83 7.18 -15.55
C ARG A 24 -4.77 6.87 -14.04
N ALA A 25 -4.79 5.58 -13.66
CA ALA A 25 -4.62 5.19 -12.27
C ALA A 25 -3.24 5.64 -11.72
N PHE A 26 -2.17 5.46 -12.49
CA PHE A 26 -0.82 5.85 -12.08
C PHE A 26 -0.65 7.37 -11.99
N GLU A 27 -1.25 8.14 -12.88
CA GLU A 27 -1.30 9.61 -12.79
C GLU A 27 -2.00 10.07 -11.51
N ILE A 28 -3.13 9.44 -11.16
CA ILE A 28 -3.86 9.77 -9.92
C ILE A 28 -3.04 9.44 -8.68
N ILE A 29 -2.42 8.27 -8.64
CA ILE A 29 -1.50 7.87 -7.57
C ILE A 29 -0.38 8.90 -7.42
N SER A 30 0.20 9.30 -8.55
CA SER A 30 1.34 10.23 -8.59
C SER A 30 0.98 11.62 -8.10
N CYS A 31 -0.21 12.12 -8.45
CA CYS A 31 -0.75 13.38 -7.91
C CYS A 31 -0.92 13.35 -6.39
N LEU A 32 -1.40 12.23 -5.83
CA LEU A 32 -1.57 12.09 -4.38
C LEU A 32 -0.22 12.03 -3.66
N VAL A 33 0.72 11.25 -4.19
CA VAL A 33 2.07 11.13 -3.63
C VAL A 33 2.82 12.46 -3.69
N ALA A 34 2.76 13.19 -4.81
CA ALA A 34 3.40 14.50 -4.95
C ALA A 34 2.86 15.52 -3.94
N LYS A 35 1.55 15.55 -3.72
CA LYS A 35 0.92 16.42 -2.71
C LYS A 35 1.39 16.08 -1.30
N GLN A 36 1.38 14.81 -0.93
CA GLN A 36 1.82 14.41 0.40
C GLN A 36 3.31 14.67 0.62
N LEU A 37 4.16 14.48 -0.40
CA LEU A 37 5.57 14.84 -0.32
C LEU A 37 5.77 16.34 -0.12
N SER A 38 5.03 17.17 -0.87
CA SER A 38 5.07 18.62 -0.71
C SER A 38 4.65 19.04 0.70
N GLU A 39 3.63 18.41 1.28
CA GLU A 39 3.22 18.64 2.66
C GLU A 39 4.30 18.22 3.67
N GLN A 40 4.91 17.04 3.50
CA GLN A 40 5.99 16.55 4.37
C GLN A 40 7.25 17.43 4.33
N ASN A 41 7.52 18.11 3.21
CA ASN A 41 8.69 18.98 3.07
C ASN A 41 8.51 20.35 3.73
N LYS A 42 7.27 20.83 3.91
CA LYS A 42 7.01 22.10 4.62
C LYS A 42 7.45 22.07 6.08
N ASP A 43 7.50 20.89 6.68
CA ASP A 43 7.91 20.69 8.08
C ASP A 43 9.43 20.60 8.26
N VAL A 44 10.21 20.62 7.18
CA VAL A 44 11.67 20.49 7.20
C VAL A 44 12.32 21.87 7.00
N GLU A 45 13.08 22.32 8.01
CA GLU A 45 13.83 23.58 7.90
C GLU A 45 14.84 23.56 6.74
N ASN A 46 14.77 24.56 5.87
CA ASN A 46 15.61 24.72 4.68
C ASN A 46 15.44 23.64 3.58
N ALA A 47 14.31 22.93 3.55
CA ALA A 47 13.98 22.10 2.40
C ALA A 47 13.80 22.96 1.13
N GLU A 48 14.26 22.44 0.00
CA GLU A 48 13.98 23.03 -1.30
C GLU A 48 12.48 22.88 -1.63
N ASP A 49 11.91 23.88 -2.29
CA ASP A 49 10.53 23.81 -2.76
C ASP A 49 10.35 22.62 -3.70
N ILE A 50 9.36 21.77 -3.40
CA ILE A 50 9.00 20.67 -4.30
C ILE A 50 8.12 21.21 -5.42
N ASP A 51 8.62 21.12 -6.65
CA ASP A 51 7.80 21.27 -7.84
C ASP A 51 6.86 20.07 -7.97
N LEU A 52 5.56 20.34 -7.84
CA LEU A 52 4.53 19.31 -7.89
C LEU A 52 4.47 18.62 -9.26
N GLN A 53 4.65 19.35 -10.36
CA GLN A 53 4.50 18.82 -11.71
C GLN A 53 5.66 17.88 -12.06
N ASP A 54 6.88 18.27 -11.69
CA ASP A 54 8.06 17.41 -11.87
C ASP A 54 7.99 16.17 -10.99
N THR A 55 7.51 16.32 -9.74
CA THR A 55 7.33 15.21 -8.81
C THR A 55 6.25 14.22 -9.29
N GLU A 56 5.14 14.71 -9.81
CA GLU A 56 4.10 13.86 -10.42
C GLU A 56 4.68 13.05 -11.58
N THR A 57 5.41 13.71 -12.48
CA THR A 57 6.04 13.07 -13.65
C THR A 57 7.03 11.98 -13.22
N LEU A 58 7.87 12.28 -12.24
CA LEU A 58 8.81 11.33 -11.66
C LEU A 58 8.11 10.11 -11.05
N CYS A 59 7.03 10.31 -10.29
CA CYS A 59 6.27 9.22 -9.69
C CYS A 59 5.66 8.29 -10.76
N VAL A 60 5.11 8.87 -11.83
CA VAL A 60 4.58 8.10 -12.98
C VAL A 60 5.68 7.26 -13.62
N ASP A 61 6.85 7.85 -13.87
CA ASP A 61 7.99 7.16 -14.47
C ASP A 61 8.51 6.01 -13.60
N CYS A 62 8.59 6.22 -12.28
CA CYS A 62 8.99 5.19 -11.33
C CYS A 62 8.01 4.01 -11.32
N LEU A 63 6.70 4.27 -11.33
CA LEU A 63 5.68 3.23 -11.38
C LEU A 63 5.71 2.44 -12.69
N PHE A 64 5.74 3.14 -13.83
CA PHE A 64 5.78 2.47 -15.14
C PHE A 64 7.07 1.70 -15.38
N SER A 65 8.21 2.23 -14.93
CA SER A 65 9.49 1.53 -15.04
C SER A 65 9.45 0.19 -14.31
N ARG A 66 8.79 0.13 -13.14
CA ARG A 66 8.64 -1.12 -12.40
C ARG A 66 7.59 -2.05 -13.01
N GLU A 67 6.50 -1.51 -13.54
CA GLU A 67 5.44 -2.27 -14.20
C GLU A 67 5.94 -3.00 -15.46
N LYS A 68 6.83 -2.37 -16.23
CA LYS A 68 7.49 -2.99 -17.40
C LYS A 68 8.31 -4.24 -17.06
N LEU A 69 8.79 -4.35 -15.81
CA LEU A 69 9.55 -5.52 -15.35
C LEU A 69 8.64 -6.68 -14.93
N GLY A 70 7.36 -6.43 -14.71
CA GLY A 70 6.39 -7.46 -14.34
C GLY A 70 5.10 -6.85 -13.80
N ASN A 71 3.98 -7.47 -14.17
CA ASN A 71 2.64 -7.04 -13.76
C ASN A 71 2.52 -6.96 -12.24
N SER A 72 1.96 -5.86 -11.73
CA SER A 72 1.76 -5.65 -10.30
C SER A 72 0.42 -6.18 -9.73
N SER A 73 -0.35 -6.92 -10.51
CA SER A 73 -1.56 -7.60 -10.05
C SER A 73 -1.22 -8.67 -9.01
N LEU A 74 -2.01 -8.73 -7.94
CA LEU A 74 -1.95 -9.77 -6.91
C LEU A 74 -3.04 -10.85 -7.10
N GLY A 75 -3.82 -10.72 -8.17
CA GLY A 75 -4.97 -11.56 -8.48
C GLY A 75 -6.25 -11.10 -7.76
N ASN A 76 -7.38 -11.69 -8.13
CA ASN A 76 -8.70 -11.41 -7.52
C ASN A 76 -9.12 -9.91 -7.54
N GLY A 77 -8.73 -9.21 -8.60
CA GLY A 77 -9.03 -7.79 -8.79
C GLY A 77 -8.24 -6.82 -7.92
N LEU A 78 -7.17 -7.29 -7.27
CA LEU A 78 -6.24 -6.47 -6.49
C LEU A 78 -4.94 -6.25 -7.27
N ALA A 79 -4.42 -5.03 -7.23
CA ALA A 79 -3.07 -4.70 -7.69
C ALA A 79 -2.29 -3.92 -6.64
N MET A 80 -0.96 -4.12 -6.65
CA MET A 80 -0.02 -3.39 -5.81
C MET A 80 1.11 -2.75 -6.63
N PRO A 81 0.81 -1.70 -7.44
CA PRO A 81 1.83 -0.95 -8.15
C PRO A 81 2.85 -0.38 -7.16
N LYS A 82 4.13 -0.50 -7.46
CA LYS A 82 5.18 0.01 -6.56
C LYS A 82 6.34 0.65 -7.29
N GLY A 83 6.93 1.67 -6.68
CA GLY A 83 8.01 2.45 -7.27
C GLY A 83 9.09 2.82 -6.26
N ARG A 84 10.34 2.83 -6.72
CA ARG A 84 11.45 3.44 -5.97
C ARG A 84 11.51 4.91 -6.34
N LEU A 85 11.40 5.81 -5.37
CA LEU A 85 11.55 7.24 -5.54
C LEU A 85 12.96 7.71 -5.13
N PRO A 86 13.58 8.64 -5.87
CA PRO A 86 14.85 9.25 -5.47
C PRO A 86 14.69 10.39 -4.45
N LEU A 87 13.47 10.64 -3.98
CA LEU A 87 13.13 11.72 -3.06
C LEU A 87 12.14 11.24 -1.98
N GLY A 88 11.92 12.09 -0.98
CA GLY A 88 11.09 11.79 0.19
C GLY A 88 11.87 11.16 1.34
N ASN A 89 11.28 11.20 2.53
CA ASN A 89 11.90 10.73 3.77
C ASN A 89 11.24 9.45 4.33
N LYS A 90 10.05 9.09 3.87
CA LYS A 90 9.34 7.87 4.27
C LYS A 90 8.54 7.28 3.11
N PRO A 91 8.23 5.98 3.16
CA PRO A 91 7.33 5.37 2.19
C PRO A 91 5.93 5.98 2.23
N ILE A 92 5.29 6.03 1.07
CA ILE A 92 3.95 6.55 0.88
C ILE A 92 3.10 5.51 0.15
N ALA A 93 1.98 5.14 0.76
CA ALA A 93 0.95 4.34 0.13
C ALA A 93 -0.24 5.19 -0.32
N VAL A 94 -0.90 4.72 -1.38
CA VAL A 94 -2.15 5.27 -1.92
C VAL A 94 -3.12 4.12 -2.13
N PHE A 95 -4.38 4.30 -1.73
CA PHE A 95 -5.42 3.31 -1.96
C PHE A 95 -6.52 3.86 -2.86
N LEU A 96 -6.80 3.15 -3.94
CA LEU A 96 -7.91 3.44 -4.85
C LEU A 96 -8.90 2.26 -4.83
N GLN A 97 -10.16 2.55 -4.55
CA GLN A 97 -11.29 1.68 -4.82
C GLN A 97 -12.01 2.21 -6.06
N LEU A 98 -12.15 1.38 -7.09
CA LEU A 98 -12.72 1.75 -8.38
C LEU A 98 -14.16 1.27 -8.50
N ASN A 99 -15.04 2.13 -9.00
CA ASN A 99 -16.43 1.74 -9.29
C ASN A 99 -16.55 0.88 -10.55
N ALA A 100 -15.68 1.12 -11.53
CA ALA A 100 -15.55 0.32 -12.72
C ALA A 100 -14.18 -0.37 -12.68
N PRO A 101 -14.12 -1.72 -12.70
CA PRO A 101 -12.86 -2.43 -12.74
C PRO A 101 -12.11 -2.13 -14.05
N LEU A 102 -10.78 -2.16 -13.99
CA LEU A 102 -9.90 -1.74 -15.07
C LEU A 102 -9.14 -2.93 -15.67
N GLU A 103 -9.01 -2.98 -16.99
CA GLU A 103 -8.14 -3.96 -17.66
C GLU A 103 -6.67 -3.72 -17.26
N TYR A 104 -6.08 -4.70 -16.55
CA TYR A 104 -4.79 -4.54 -15.88
C TYR A 104 -3.70 -5.46 -16.46
N ASP A 105 -4.02 -6.27 -17.47
CA ASP A 105 -3.19 -7.36 -18.01
C ASP A 105 -2.81 -8.43 -16.96
N ALA A 106 -3.69 -8.64 -15.96
CA ALA A 106 -3.42 -9.56 -14.87
C ALA A 106 -3.30 -11.02 -15.38
N PRO A 107 -2.38 -11.83 -14.83
CA PRO A 107 -2.21 -13.23 -15.24
C PRO A 107 -3.44 -14.12 -15.03
N ASP A 108 -4.34 -13.75 -14.12
CA ASP A 108 -5.61 -14.44 -13.88
C ASP A 108 -6.74 -13.94 -14.80
N HIS A 109 -6.43 -13.04 -15.74
CA HIS A 109 -7.36 -12.40 -16.67
C HIS A 109 -8.51 -11.65 -16.00
N ARG A 110 -8.35 -11.26 -14.73
CA ARG A 110 -9.33 -10.46 -14.01
C ARG A 110 -8.99 -8.98 -14.10
N GLU A 111 -10.02 -8.18 -14.28
CA GLU A 111 -9.91 -6.73 -14.15
C GLU A 111 -9.67 -6.34 -12.67
N VAL A 112 -9.05 -5.17 -12.46
CA VAL A 112 -8.64 -4.68 -11.14
C VAL A 112 -9.57 -3.55 -10.71
N ASP A 113 -10.14 -3.67 -9.50
CA ASP A 113 -10.96 -2.65 -8.86
C ASP A 113 -10.38 -2.14 -7.52
N LEU A 114 -9.40 -2.82 -6.95
CA LEU A 114 -8.67 -2.37 -5.77
C LEU A 114 -7.19 -2.17 -6.11
N VAL A 115 -6.66 -0.99 -5.81
CA VAL A 115 -5.25 -0.65 -6.07
C VAL A 115 -4.63 -0.11 -4.79
N PHE A 116 -3.63 -0.82 -4.25
CA PHE A 116 -2.79 -0.36 -3.15
C PHE A 116 -1.40 -0.03 -3.71
N ALA A 117 -1.16 1.23 -4.06
CA ALA A 117 0.13 1.64 -4.58
C ALA A 117 1.11 1.96 -3.46
N LEU A 118 2.40 1.68 -3.65
CA LEU A 118 3.46 1.97 -2.69
C LEU A 118 4.68 2.59 -3.38
N LEU A 119 4.98 3.85 -3.06
CA LEU A 119 6.22 4.50 -3.48
C LEU A 119 7.11 4.74 -2.28
N ALA A 120 8.39 4.35 -2.40
CA ALA A 120 9.32 4.43 -1.29
C ALA A 120 10.61 5.15 -1.69
N PRO A 121 11.16 6.03 -0.82
CA PRO A 121 12.49 6.58 -1.01
C PRO A 121 13.53 5.46 -1.15
N THR A 122 14.55 5.71 -1.96
CA THR A 122 15.60 4.72 -2.26
C THR A 122 16.27 4.18 -0.99
N GLU A 123 16.47 5.04 0.01
CA GLU A 123 17.10 4.67 1.29
C GLU A 123 16.24 3.72 2.14
N HIS A 124 14.92 3.74 1.97
CA HIS A 124 13.98 2.91 2.72
C HIS A 124 13.67 1.57 2.04
N CYS A 125 14.13 1.39 0.81
CA CYS A 125 13.79 0.20 0.00
C CYS A 125 14.30 -1.10 0.62
N SER A 126 15.50 -1.14 1.22
CA SER A 126 16.06 -2.37 1.80
C SER A 126 15.20 -2.90 2.96
N ASN A 127 14.74 -2.00 3.83
CA ASN A 127 13.94 -2.34 4.99
C ASN A 127 12.55 -2.83 4.54
N LEU A 128 11.95 -2.12 3.58
CA LEU A 128 10.66 -2.50 3.01
C LEU A 128 10.66 -3.87 2.33
N VAL A 129 11.75 -4.27 1.68
CA VAL A 129 11.84 -5.57 0.99
C VAL A 129 11.65 -6.74 1.97
N GLN A 130 12.08 -6.60 3.22
CA GLN A 130 11.92 -7.63 4.25
C GLN A 130 10.46 -7.76 4.72
N GLU A 131 9.75 -6.63 4.83
CA GLU A 131 8.35 -6.59 5.33
C GLU A 131 7.32 -6.78 4.20
N LEU A 132 7.72 -6.60 2.94
CA LEU A 132 6.79 -6.61 1.80
C LEU A 132 6.01 -7.93 1.62
N PRO A 133 6.61 -9.12 1.79
CA PRO A 133 5.88 -10.37 1.66
C PRO A 133 4.70 -10.47 2.64
N ASP A 134 4.91 -10.09 3.91
CA ASP A 134 3.87 -10.09 4.94
C ASP A 134 2.76 -9.09 4.60
N LEU A 135 3.13 -7.86 4.22
CA LEU A 135 2.18 -6.84 3.80
C LEU A 135 1.31 -7.32 2.62
N VAL A 136 1.91 -7.99 1.63
CA VAL A 136 1.21 -8.53 0.46
C VAL A 136 0.26 -9.66 0.84
N GLU A 137 0.65 -10.58 1.71
CA GLU A 137 -0.23 -11.67 2.16
C GLU A 137 -1.42 -11.13 2.95
N ARG A 138 -1.21 -10.14 3.83
CA ARG A 138 -2.31 -9.44 4.51
C ARG A 138 -3.23 -8.72 3.56
N LEU A 139 -2.68 -8.02 2.56
CA LEU A 139 -3.48 -7.30 1.56
C LEU A 139 -4.32 -8.28 0.72
N LYS A 140 -3.88 -9.53 0.56
CA LYS A 140 -4.61 -10.61 -0.12
C LYS A 140 -5.62 -11.32 0.76
N ASP A 141 -5.74 -10.98 2.04
CA ASP A 141 -6.76 -11.56 2.92
C ASP A 141 -8.16 -11.35 2.33
N LYS A 142 -8.93 -12.44 2.28
CA LYS A 142 -10.23 -12.45 1.62
C LYS A 142 -11.26 -11.59 2.37
N SER A 143 -11.15 -11.52 3.69
CA SER A 143 -12.05 -10.72 4.51
C SER A 143 -11.77 -9.23 4.30
N LEU A 144 -10.49 -8.83 4.36
CA LEU A 144 -10.04 -7.47 4.09
C LEU A 144 -10.47 -7.02 2.70
N VAL A 145 -10.13 -7.79 1.65
CA VAL A 145 -10.50 -7.48 0.26
C VAL A 145 -12.02 -7.34 0.09
N LYS A 146 -12.81 -8.20 0.73
CA LYS A 146 -14.27 -8.10 0.68
C LYS A 146 -14.77 -6.83 1.35
N GLN A 147 -14.25 -6.47 2.53
CA GLN A 147 -14.63 -5.25 3.23
C GLN A 147 -14.27 -4.01 2.42
N LEU A 148 -13.03 -3.92 1.94
CA LEU A 148 -12.55 -2.81 1.12
C LEU A 148 -13.39 -2.62 -0.15
N ARG A 149 -13.84 -3.70 -0.79
CA ARG A 149 -14.68 -3.63 -1.99
C ARG A 149 -16.12 -3.18 -1.71
N ASN A 150 -16.63 -3.40 -0.50
CA ASN A 150 -17.98 -2.99 -0.09
C ASN A 150 -18.02 -1.62 0.61
N ALA A 151 -16.87 -1.04 0.94
CA ALA A 151 -16.81 0.25 1.61
C ALA A 151 -17.44 1.37 0.77
N GLN A 152 -18.22 2.22 1.42
CA GLN A 152 -19.01 3.29 0.79
C GLN A 152 -18.40 4.68 1.01
N SER A 153 -17.27 4.78 1.71
CA SER A 153 -16.55 6.03 1.91
C SER A 153 -15.05 5.83 2.10
N ALA A 154 -14.27 6.89 1.89
CA ALA A 154 -12.83 6.88 2.20
C ALA A 154 -12.56 6.68 3.70
N GLU A 155 -13.43 7.21 4.55
CA GLU A 155 -13.36 7.03 6.01
C GLU A 155 -13.57 5.55 6.40
N GLU A 156 -14.55 4.88 5.80
CA GLU A 156 -14.78 3.45 6.05
C GLU A 156 -13.58 2.60 5.59
N ILE A 157 -12.99 2.91 4.44
CA ILE A 157 -11.75 2.28 3.98
C ILE A 157 -10.61 2.47 4.99
N TRP A 158 -10.44 3.70 5.50
CA TRP A 158 -9.44 3.99 6.52
C TRP A 158 -9.65 3.16 7.78
N GLN A 159 -10.87 3.08 8.29
CA GLN A 159 -11.24 2.29 9.46
C GLN A 159 -10.99 0.78 9.25
N ILE A 160 -11.26 0.26 8.05
CA ILE A 160 -10.96 -1.12 7.67
C ILE A 160 -9.45 -1.39 7.77
N PHE A 161 -8.60 -0.49 7.28
CA PHE A 161 -7.15 -0.65 7.41
C PHE A 161 -6.68 -0.54 8.87
N GLN A 162 -7.25 0.38 9.66
CA GLN A 162 -6.95 0.46 11.10
C GLN A 162 -7.29 -0.85 11.82
N PHE A 163 -8.46 -1.44 11.52
CA PHE A 163 -8.86 -2.73 12.09
C PHE A 163 -7.95 -3.88 11.62
N ALA A 164 -7.55 -3.88 10.35
CA ALA A 164 -6.63 -4.88 9.82
C ALA A 164 -5.22 -4.81 10.45
N ASP A 165 -4.79 -3.63 10.91
CA ASP A 165 -3.55 -3.49 11.66
C ASP A 165 -3.68 -4.05 13.08
N THR A 166 -4.76 -3.74 13.80
CA THR A 166 -4.95 -4.24 15.17
C THR A 166 -5.19 -5.75 15.23
N HIS A 167 -5.97 -6.31 14.29
CA HIS A 167 -6.23 -7.75 14.25
C HIS A 167 -4.93 -8.56 14.11
N ALA A 168 -4.03 -8.10 13.25
CA ALA A 168 -2.78 -8.80 13.01
C ALA A 168 -1.83 -8.70 14.21
N GLU A 169 -1.85 -7.60 14.97
CA GLU A 169 -1.12 -7.49 16.23
C GLU A 169 -1.63 -8.49 17.28
N HIS A 170 -2.95 -8.65 17.39
CA HIS A 170 -3.56 -9.61 18.32
C HIS A 170 -3.21 -11.04 17.95
N GLU A 171 -3.33 -11.41 16.67
CA GLU A 171 -2.98 -12.76 16.18
C GLU A 171 -1.51 -13.10 16.44
N LEU A 172 -0.59 -12.15 16.19
CA LEU A 172 0.83 -12.34 16.47
C LEU A 172 1.12 -12.50 17.97
N ALA A 173 0.45 -11.73 18.83
CA ALA A 173 0.60 -11.84 20.28
C ALA A 173 0.10 -13.19 20.80
N GLU A 174 -1.03 -13.69 20.29
CA GLU A 174 -1.58 -15.00 20.65
C GLU A 174 -0.64 -16.15 20.26
N LEU A 175 -0.06 -16.10 19.06
CA LEU A 175 0.93 -17.09 18.60
C LEU A 175 2.19 -17.08 19.48
N GLN A 176 2.71 -15.90 19.83
CA GLN A 176 3.87 -15.78 20.73
C GLN A 176 3.60 -16.31 22.13
N MET A 177 2.39 -16.07 22.67
CA MET A 177 2.00 -16.60 23.97
C MET A 177 1.89 -18.13 23.95
N ALA A 178 1.33 -18.71 22.88
CA ALA A 178 1.23 -20.16 22.70
C ALA A 178 2.61 -20.83 22.54
N GLU A 179 3.53 -20.22 21.80
CA GLU A 179 4.91 -20.72 21.67
C GLU A 179 5.65 -20.71 23.01
N GLN A 180 5.51 -19.63 23.80
CA GLN A 180 6.14 -19.53 25.12
C GLN A 180 5.61 -20.56 26.12
N GLN A 181 4.30 -20.86 26.08
CA GLN A 181 3.69 -21.91 26.89
C GLN A 181 4.23 -23.29 26.52
N ASN A 182 4.28 -23.63 25.23
CA ASN A 182 4.83 -24.91 24.77
C ASN A 182 6.31 -25.09 25.16
N VAL A 183 7.12 -24.04 25.10
CA VAL A 183 8.55 -24.09 25.51
C VAL A 183 8.70 -24.24 27.03
N ALA A 184 7.78 -23.68 27.82
CA ALA A 184 7.79 -23.84 29.27
C ALA A 184 7.43 -25.27 29.69
N GLU A 185 6.40 -25.86 29.09
CA GLU A 185 5.96 -27.24 29.35
C GLU A 185 7.05 -28.26 28.99
N GLN A 186 7.77 -28.07 27.89
CA GLN A 186 8.86 -28.97 27.49
C GLN A 186 10.09 -28.91 28.42
N LYS A 187 10.28 -27.82 29.18
CA LYS A 187 11.38 -27.69 30.15
C LYS A 187 11.04 -28.26 31.53
N GLU A 188 9.77 -28.47 31.84
CA GLU A 188 9.35 -29.09 33.10
C GLU A 188 9.35 -30.63 33.03
N GLU A 189 9.43 -31.19 31.82
CA GLU A 189 9.49 -32.64 31.57
C GLU A 189 10.92 -33.21 31.44
N GLU A 190 11.96 -32.36 31.42
CA GLU A 190 13.40 -32.73 31.44
C GLU A 190 14.03 -32.63 32.84
#